data_AF-K2R1L1-F1
#
_entry.id   AF-K2R1L1-F1
#
_cell.length_a   1.000
_cell.length_b   1.000
_cell.length_c   1.000
_cell.angle_alpha   90.00
_cell.angle_beta   90.00
_cell.angle_gamma   90.00
#
_symmetry.space_group_name_H-M   'P 1'
#
loop_
_entity.id
_entity.type
_entity.pdbx_description
1 polymer ?
#
loop_
_entity_poly.entity_id
_entity_poly.type
_entity_poly.pdbx_seq_one_letter_code
_entity_poly.pdbx_strand_id
1 'polypeptide(L)'
;MTVKSNASQVTNMGDQPPELASWSIAIQGWVGKIQIVLGTVSGKWTVQNAYMDPGAPVVEAFPDERLPSSVHECCFVVLRLNREGAGADESYGDEIEDEDNVIQEECEEDGTDEDDDDDVNGTSSAQKQPLLRFSGVGIIMQPAGEKGHFYRTGSLQLKNLGLKALRMLEKSYFSGSSAILDEPESGKGHKIWLD
;
A
#
# COMPACT_ATOMS: atom_id res chain seq x y z
N MET A 1 -75.31 -10.89 -17.78
CA MET A 1 -74.05 -11.65 -17.97
C MET A 1 -73.23 -10.97 -19.05
N THR A 2 -72.01 -10.51 -18.74
CA THR A 2 -70.77 -10.67 -19.53
C THR A 2 -69.67 -9.97 -18.75
N VAL A 3 -68.83 -10.78 -18.11
CA VAL A 3 -67.58 -10.35 -17.44
C VAL A 3 -66.58 -10.05 -18.55
N LYS A 4 -66.01 -8.84 -18.59
CA LYS A 4 -64.83 -8.56 -19.42
C LYS A 4 -63.58 -8.75 -18.57
N SER A 5 -62.73 -9.60 -19.11
CA SER A 5 -61.53 -10.20 -18.55
C SER A 5 -60.52 -9.19 -18.00
N ASN A 6 -60.03 -9.46 -16.79
CA ASN A 6 -58.72 -8.97 -16.34
C ASN A 6 -57.66 -9.56 -17.27
N ALA A 7 -57.01 -8.72 -18.06
CA ALA A 7 -55.75 -9.06 -18.69
C ALA A 7 -54.68 -9.11 -17.59
N SER A 8 -54.41 -10.32 -17.10
CA SER A 8 -53.24 -10.57 -16.26
C SER A 8 -51.99 -10.26 -17.10
N GLN A 9 -51.33 -9.14 -16.80
CA GLN A 9 -49.98 -8.88 -17.27
C GLN A 9 -49.08 -9.95 -16.66
N VAL A 10 -48.80 -10.99 -17.45
CA VAL A 10 -47.71 -11.91 -17.17
C VAL A 10 -46.44 -11.12 -17.47
N THR A 11 -45.87 -10.47 -16.46
CA THR A 11 -44.53 -9.91 -16.55
C THR A 11 -43.57 -11.08 -16.70
N ASN A 12 -43.03 -11.28 -17.90
CA ASN A 12 -41.95 -12.22 -18.14
C ASN A 12 -40.81 -11.92 -17.16
N MET A 13 -40.50 -12.89 -16.28
CA MET A 13 -39.36 -12.79 -15.36
C MET A 13 -38.01 -12.63 -16.08
N GLY A 14 -37.97 -12.80 -17.41
CA GLY A 14 -36.77 -12.62 -18.23
C GLY A 14 -36.42 -11.17 -18.60
N ASP A 15 -37.32 -10.20 -18.37
CA ASP A 15 -37.10 -8.79 -18.73
C ASP A 15 -36.75 -7.91 -17.51
N GLN A 16 -36.59 -8.49 -16.31
CA GLN A 16 -36.10 -7.72 -15.17
C GLN A 16 -34.59 -7.49 -15.30
N PRO A 17 -34.11 -6.24 -15.13
CA PRO A 17 -32.68 -5.98 -15.09
C PRO A 17 -32.07 -6.82 -13.95
N PRO A 18 -30.90 -7.43 -14.14
CA PRO A 18 -30.27 -8.21 -13.11
C PRO A 18 -29.99 -7.32 -11.89
N GLU A 19 -30.50 -7.73 -10.73
CA GLU A 19 -30.19 -7.07 -9.46
C GLU A 19 -28.86 -7.61 -8.94
N LEU A 20 -28.02 -6.72 -8.43
CA LEU A 20 -26.79 -7.12 -7.74
C LEU A 20 -27.17 -7.86 -6.46
N ALA A 21 -26.63 -9.06 -6.28
CA ALA A 21 -26.85 -9.86 -5.08
C ALA A 21 -26.26 -9.20 -3.81
N SER A 22 -25.25 -8.36 -3.99
CA SER A 22 -24.63 -7.55 -2.94
C SER A 22 -24.01 -6.31 -3.56
N TRP A 23 -24.05 -5.21 -2.83
CA TRP A 23 -23.31 -3.98 -3.16
C TRP A 23 -21.88 -4.01 -2.62
N SER A 24 -21.57 -4.97 -1.74
CA SER A 24 -20.27 -5.09 -1.10
C SER A 24 -19.37 -6.14 -1.77
N ILE A 25 -18.09 -5.81 -1.91
CA ILE A 25 -17.05 -6.69 -2.47
C ILE A 25 -16.06 -7.08 -1.36
N ALA A 26 -15.86 -8.38 -1.14
CA ALA A 26 -14.83 -8.86 -0.23
C ALA A 26 -13.44 -8.73 -0.85
N ILE A 27 -12.50 -8.17 -0.09
CA ILE A 27 -11.07 -8.10 -0.44
C ILE A 27 -10.26 -8.72 0.69
N GLN A 28 -9.27 -9.54 0.33
CA GLN A 28 -8.27 -10.02 1.26
C GLN A 28 -6.99 -9.19 1.09
N GLY A 29 -6.52 -8.55 2.15
CA GLY A 29 -5.31 -7.75 2.09
C GLY A 29 -4.89 -7.15 3.42
N TRP A 30 -3.72 -6.51 3.42
CA TRP A 30 -3.22 -5.77 4.57
C TRP A 30 -3.77 -4.34 4.54
N VAL A 31 -4.42 -3.93 5.62
CA VAL A 31 -5.01 -2.59 5.75
C VAL A 31 -4.14 -1.75 6.64
N GLY A 32 -3.72 -0.60 6.14
CA GLY A 32 -2.77 0.28 6.81
C GLY A 32 -3.37 1.64 7.05
N LYS A 33 -2.74 2.40 7.95
CA LYS A 33 -3.09 3.81 8.18
C LYS A 33 -1.97 4.70 7.66
N ILE A 34 -2.35 5.74 6.93
CA ILE A 34 -1.44 6.73 6.37
C ILE A 34 -2.02 8.13 6.51
N GLN A 35 -1.13 9.12 6.48
CA GLN A 35 -1.52 10.51 6.30
C GLN A 35 -1.26 10.90 4.85
N ILE A 36 -2.21 11.59 4.24
CA ILE A 36 -2.06 12.20 2.93
C ILE A 36 -2.05 13.72 3.07
N VAL A 37 -1.20 14.38 2.29
CA VAL A 37 -0.97 15.82 2.36
C VAL A 37 -1.04 16.45 0.99
N LEU A 38 -1.72 17.59 0.90
CA LEU A 38 -1.77 18.38 -0.33
C LEU A 38 -0.50 19.21 -0.47
N GLY A 39 0.31 18.89 -1.47
CA GLY A 39 1.49 19.66 -1.83
C GLY A 39 1.10 21.07 -2.29
N THR A 40 1.56 22.09 -1.58
CA THR A 40 1.21 23.51 -1.85
C THR A 40 1.70 24.00 -3.22
N VAL A 41 2.82 23.45 -3.71
CA VAL A 41 3.42 23.82 -5.00
C VAL A 41 2.88 22.96 -6.15
N SER A 42 2.75 21.65 -5.94
CA SER A 42 2.33 20.71 -6.98
C SER A 42 0.81 20.61 -7.13
N GLY A 43 0.05 20.99 -6.10
CA GLY A 43 -1.40 20.78 -6.04
C GLY A 43 -1.79 19.30 -5.96
N LYS A 44 -0.84 18.40 -5.70
CA LYS A 44 -1.06 16.95 -5.66
C LYS A 44 -1.13 16.45 -4.23
N TRP A 45 -2.00 15.49 -3.98
CA TRP A 45 -1.98 14.75 -2.72
C TRP A 45 -0.87 13.70 -2.76
N THR A 46 -0.09 13.64 -1.69
CA THR A 46 0.99 12.65 -1.53
C THR A 46 0.90 12.03 -0.16
N VAL A 47 1.29 10.77 -0.03
CA VAL A 47 1.41 10.14 1.28
C VAL A 47 2.56 10.77 2.04
N GLN A 48 2.25 11.30 3.23
CA GLN A 48 3.24 11.68 4.21
C GLN A 48 3.42 10.50 5.17
N ASN A 49 4.65 10.03 5.26
CA ASN A 49 5.04 9.08 6.28
C ASN A 49 6.33 9.61 6.91
N ALA A 50 6.38 9.70 8.24
CA ALA A 50 7.53 10.20 9.00
C ALA A 50 8.84 9.46 8.67
N TYR A 51 8.73 8.27 8.09
CA TYR A 51 9.85 7.41 7.75
C TYR A 51 10.26 7.46 6.26
N MET A 52 9.65 8.34 5.46
CA MET A 52 10.05 8.57 4.06
C MET A 52 11.00 9.76 3.97
N ASP A 53 12.14 9.57 3.30
CA ASP A 53 13.16 10.60 3.15
C ASP A 53 12.63 11.78 2.30
N PRO A 54 12.98 13.05 2.61
CA PRO A 54 12.59 14.21 1.80
C PRO A 54 13.30 14.15 0.43
N GLY A 55 12.58 13.64 -0.58
CA GLY A 55 13.13 13.29 -1.90
C GLY A 55 12.90 11.83 -2.31
N ALA A 56 12.32 11.03 -1.41
CA ALA A 56 11.95 9.64 -1.64
C ALA A 56 10.89 9.49 -2.74
N PRO A 57 10.78 8.28 -3.33
CA PRO A 57 9.75 7.95 -4.31
C PRO A 57 8.34 8.26 -3.81
N VAL A 58 7.56 8.86 -4.70
CA VAL A 58 6.29 9.50 -4.38
C VAL A 58 5.17 8.47 -4.45
N VAL A 59 4.46 8.30 -3.34
CA VAL A 59 3.11 7.73 -3.38
C VAL A 59 2.14 8.89 -3.61
N GLU A 60 1.60 8.96 -4.82
CA GLU A 60 0.56 9.92 -5.17
C GLU A 60 -0.79 9.40 -4.68
N ALA A 61 -1.59 10.28 -4.09
CA ALA A 61 -2.94 10.00 -3.65
C ALA A 61 -3.94 10.76 -4.52
N PHE A 62 -5.10 10.15 -4.74
CA PHE A 62 -6.18 10.71 -5.54
C PHE A 62 -7.49 10.50 -4.77
N PRO A 63 -7.82 11.40 -3.81
CA PRO A 63 -9.11 11.38 -3.14
C PRO A 63 -10.25 11.54 -4.15
N ASP A 64 -11.32 10.76 -4.00
CA ASP A 64 -12.50 10.85 -4.86
C ASP A 64 -13.29 12.15 -4.59
N GLU A 65 -13.18 12.68 -3.36
CA GLU A 65 -13.80 13.94 -2.93
C GLU A 65 -12.78 14.98 -2.46
N ARG A 66 -13.22 16.25 -2.37
CA ARG A 66 -12.38 17.33 -1.85
C ARG A 66 -12.29 17.23 -0.32
N LEU A 67 -11.08 17.00 0.17
CA LEU A 67 -10.82 16.88 1.61
C LEU A 67 -10.84 18.25 2.32
N PRO A 68 -11.29 18.32 3.59
CA PRO A 68 -11.49 19.56 4.32
C PRO A 68 -10.20 20.21 4.85
N SER A 69 -9.14 19.43 5.04
CA SER A 69 -7.85 19.85 5.62
C SER A 69 -6.70 19.49 4.69
N SER A 70 -5.59 20.23 4.74
CA SER A 70 -4.39 19.95 3.92
C SER A 70 -3.64 18.68 4.32
N VAL A 71 -3.94 18.12 5.50
CA VAL A 71 -3.43 16.86 6.02
C VAL A 71 -4.64 16.01 6.42
N HIS A 72 -4.69 14.76 5.99
CA HIS A 72 -5.82 13.87 6.25
C HIS A 72 -5.34 12.45 6.55
N GLU A 73 -5.88 11.83 7.60
CA GLU A 73 -5.60 10.43 7.93
C GLU A 73 -6.63 9.52 7.27
N CYS A 74 -6.17 8.44 6.65
CA CYS A 74 -7.03 7.48 5.98
C CYS A 74 -6.49 6.05 6.08
N CYS A 75 -7.38 5.08 5.88
CA CYS A 75 -6.99 3.70 5.68
C CYS A 75 -6.63 3.46 4.21
N PHE A 76 -5.78 2.48 3.95
CA PHE A 76 -5.48 2.05 2.59
C PHE A 76 -5.21 0.55 2.50
N VAL A 77 -5.39 0.02 1.30
CA VAL A 77 -4.93 -1.33 0.93
C VAL A 77 -4.24 -1.25 -0.44
N VAL A 78 -3.09 -1.92 -0.55
CA VAL A 78 -2.41 -2.08 -1.84
C VAL A 78 -3.03 -3.28 -2.56
N LEU A 79 -3.58 -3.03 -3.75
CA LEU A 79 -4.25 -4.06 -4.55
C LEU A 79 -3.26 -4.78 -5.46
N ARG A 80 -2.22 -4.07 -5.91
CA ARG A 80 -1.20 -4.63 -6.78
C ARG A 80 0.13 -3.94 -6.56
N LEU A 81 1.18 -4.74 -6.51
CA LEU A 81 2.57 -4.28 -6.49
C LEU A 81 3.37 -5.08 -7.52
N ASN A 82 4.12 -4.38 -8.37
CA ASN A 82 5.03 -4.96 -9.35
C ASN A 82 6.46 -4.57 -8.97
N ARG A 83 7.39 -5.52 -9.08
CA ARG A 83 8.82 -5.26 -8.96
C ARG A 83 9.37 -4.81 -10.32
N GLU A 84 10.19 -3.77 -10.31
CA GLU A 84 10.86 -3.19 -11.47
C GLU A 84 12.38 -3.37 -11.32
N GLY A 85 13.03 -3.97 -12.33
CA GLY A 85 14.48 -4.20 -12.34
C GLY A 85 14.93 -5.18 -13.44
N ALA A 86 16.20 -5.08 -13.84
CA ALA A 86 16.82 -6.03 -14.78
C ALA A 86 17.03 -7.38 -14.08
N GLY A 87 16.40 -8.45 -14.59
CA GLY A 87 16.43 -9.78 -13.98
C GLY A 87 15.14 -10.18 -13.25
N ALA A 88 13.98 -9.63 -13.63
CA ALA A 88 12.66 -10.12 -13.23
C ALA A 88 12.32 -11.48 -13.87
N ASP A 89 13.26 -12.42 -13.79
CA ASP A 89 13.04 -13.83 -14.09
C ASP A 89 12.50 -14.51 -12.83
N GLU A 90 11.50 -15.35 -13.05
CA GLU A 90 10.56 -15.85 -12.07
C GLU A 90 11.19 -16.88 -11.12
N SER A 91 11.60 -16.47 -9.92
CA SER A 91 11.95 -17.41 -8.84
C SER A 91 12.17 -16.65 -7.52
N TYR A 92 11.11 -16.47 -6.74
CA TYR A 92 11.28 -16.47 -5.29
C TYR A 92 10.98 -17.88 -4.82
N GLY A 93 12.04 -18.65 -4.57
CA GLY A 93 12.01 -19.59 -3.46
C GLY A 93 11.69 -18.82 -2.19
N ASP A 94 10.79 -19.39 -1.40
CA ASP A 94 10.66 -19.14 0.03
C ASP A 94 12.05 -19.00 0.69
N GLU A 95 12.12 -18.25 1.80
CA GLU A 95 13.30 -17.90 2.60
C GLU A 95 13.83 -16.48 2.34
N ILE A 96 13.08 -15.50 2.86
CA ILE A 96 13.73 -14.35 3.49
C ILE A 96 14.05 -14.83 4.91
N GLU A 97 15.27 -15.36 5.11
CA GLU A 97 15.81 -15.53 6.45
C GLU A 97 15.91 -14.15 7.11
N ASP A 98 15.44 -14.07 8.35
CA ASP A 98 15.53 -12.90 9.20
C ASP A 98 17.01 -12.52 9.40
N GLU A 99 17.48 -11.53 8.65
CA GLU A 99 18.71 -10.80 9.00
C GLU A 99 18.43 -9.83 10.17
N ASP A 100 18.14 -10.42 11.33
CA ASP A 100 18.49 -9.83 12.62
C ASP A 100 20.02 -9.96 12.78
N ASN A 101 20.78 -9.08 12.13
CA ASN A 101 22.16 -8.78 12.50
C ASN A 101 22.68 -7.56 11.75
N VAL A 102 22.88 -6.46 12.48
CA VAL A 102 24.17 -5.79 12.73
C VAL A 102 23.82 -4.41 13.31
N ILE A 103 23.64 -4.36 14.63
CA ILE A 103 23.99 -3.17 15.41
C ILE A 103 25.23 -3.57 16.21
N GLN A 104 26.40 -3.25 15.67
CA GLN A 104 27.62 -3.09 16.45
C GLN A 104 28.10 -1.67 16.17
N GLU A 105 27.61 -0.72 16.97
CA GLU A 105 28.33 0.52 17.22
C GLU A 105 29.49 0.17 18.16
N GLU A 106 30.65 -0.13 17.60
CA GLU A 106 31.91 -0.03 18.33
C GLU A 106 32.52 1.32 18.00
N CYS A 107 32.31 2.28 18.89
CA CYS A 107 33.08 3.52 18.93
C CYS A 107 34.38 3.23 19.68
N GLU A 108 35.48 3.04 18.95
CA GLU A 108 36.82 3.19 19.51
C GLU A 108 37.44 4.50 19.00
N GLU A 109 37.61 5.45 19.92
CA GLU A 109 38.38 6.68 19.73
C GLU A 109 39.89 6.37 19.87
N ASP A 110 40.60 6.69 18.78
CA ASP A 110 41.84 7.46 18.67
C ASP A 110 43.10 7.06 19.49
N GLY A 111 44.21 6.95 18.75
CA GLY A 111 45.54 6.64 19.28
C GLY A 111 46.66 6.52 18.24
N THR A 112 46.79 7.51 17.35
CA THR A 112 48.04 8.03 16.72
C THR A 112 48.96 7.16 15.83
N ASP A 113 49.18 7.72 14.62
CA ASP A 113 50.42 7.88 13.83
C ASP A 113 51.37 6.70 13.54
N GLU A 114 51.55 6.37 12.24
CA GLU A 114 52.82 6.52 11.51
C GLU A 114 52.66 6.21 10.00
N ASP A 115 53.39 6.97 9.19
CA ASP A 115 53.42 7.05 7.73
C ASP A 115 53.77 5.73 7.00
N ASP A 116 53.18 5.47 5.83
CA ASP A 116 53.92 5.02 4.64
C ASP A 116 53.08 5.13 3.36
N ASP A 117 53.68 5.80 2.37
CA ASP A 117 53.20 5.98 0.99
C ASP A 117 53.15 4.64 0.23
N ASP A 118 52.05 4.33 -0.48
CA ASP A 118 52.06 4.08 -1.94
C ASP A 118 50.73 3.50 -2.48
N ASP A 119 50.48 3.91 -3.72
CA ASP A 119 49.69 3.26 -4.77
C ASP A 119 48.16 3.36 -4.83
N VAL A 120 47.77 4.34 -5.65
CA VAL A 120 46.53 4.42 -6.43
C VAL A 120 46.44 3.25 -7.42
N ASN A 121 45.69 2.18 -7.11
CA ASN A 121 44.77 1.56 -8.06
C ASN A 121 44.04 0.37 -7.43
N GLY A 122 42.73 0.48 -7.30
CA GLY A 122 41.91 -0.64 -6.88
C GLY A 122 40.48 -0.20 -6.73
N THR A 123 39.85 0.09 -7.86
CA THR A 123 38.41 0.25 -8.03
C THR A 123 37.66 -0.62 -7.03
N SER A 124 37.15 -0.01 -5.96
CA SER A 124 36.12 -0.58 -5.13
C SER A 124 34.94 -0.79 -6.06
N SER A 125 34.85 -1.99 -6.62
CA SER A 125 33.63 -2.55 -7.16
C SER A 125 32.67 -2.70 -5.99
N ALA A 126 32.18 -1.56 -5.49
CA ALA A 126 30.88 -1.47 -4.87
C ALA A 126 29.94 -2.05 -5.91
N GLN A 127 29.65 -3.35 -5.76
CA GLN A 127 28.57 -3.99 -6.48
C GLN A 127 27.37 -3.09 -6.24
N LYS A 128 27.01 -2.26 -7.24
CA LYS A 128 25.76 -1.53 -7.26
C LYS A 128 24.70 -2.61 -7.24
N GLN A 129 24.27 -2.99 -6.04
CA GLN A 129 23.15 -3.90 -5.90
C GLN A 129 22.03 -3.35 -6.80
N PRO A 130 21.43 -4.20 -7.64
CA PRO A 130 20.38 -3.76 -8.55
C PRO A 130 19.33 -3.08 -7.69
N LEU A 131 19.12 -1.79 -7.96
CA LEU A 131 18.34 -0.95 -7.09
C LEU A 131 16.88 -1.35 -7.27
N LEU A 132 16.39 -2.18 -6.35
CA LEU A 132 15.05 -2.75 -6.40
C LEU A 132 14.02 -1.64 -6.33
N ARG A 133 13.19 -1.55 -7.38
CA ARG A 133 12.10 -0.59 -7.47
C ARG A 133 10.78 -1.33 -7.48
N PHE A 134 9.74 -0.70 -6.95
CA PHE A 134 8.38 -1.23 -6.94
C PHE A 134 7.39 -0.16 -7.39
N SER A 135 6.42 -0.56 -8.19
CA SER A 135 5.32 0.30 -8.61
C SER A 135 4.01 -0.46 -8.49
N GLY A 136 2.93 0.26 -8.20
CA GLY A 136 1.69 -0.39 -7.84
C GLY A 136 0.52 0.55 -7.74
N VAL A 137 -0.62 -0.03 -7.36
CA VAL A 137 -1.85 0.70 -7.13
C VAL A 137 -2.50 0.21 -5.85
N GLY A 138 -3.15 1.14 -5.16
CA GLY A 138 -3.96 0.87 -3.98
C GLY A 138 -5.21 1.72 -3.98
N ILE A 139 -6.04 1.52 -2.97
CA ILE A 139 -7.24 2.32 -2.73
C ILE A 139 -7.17 2.98 -1.36
N ILE A 140 -7.76 4.16 -1.28
CA ILE A 140 -7.96 4.90 -0.04
C ILE A 140 -9.36 4.58 0.46
N MET A 141 -9.48 4.35 1.75
CA MET A 141 -10.69 3.82 2.38
C MET A 141 -10.98 4.53 3.70
N GLN A 142 -12.26 4.56 4.05
CA GLN A 142 -12.74 5.00 5.35
C GLN A 142 -13.68 3.95 5.95
N PRO A 143 -13.70 3.76 7.28
CA PRO A 143 -14.62 2.81 7.91
C PRO A 143 -16.09 3.15 7.62
N ALA A 144 -16.89 2.15 7.28
CA ALA A 144 -18.32 2.30 6.93
C ALA A 144 -19.27 2.18 8.13
N GLY A 145 -18.73 2.12 9.36
CA GLY A 145 -19.50 2.00 10.60
C GLY A 145 -19.69 0.56 11.08
N GLU A 146 -19.75 -0.41 10.17
CA GLU A 146 -19.66 -1.84 10.50
C GLU A 146 -18.19 -2.30 10.53
N LYS A 147 -17.89 -3.26 11.41
CA LYS A 147 -16.52 -3.77 11.60
C LYS A 147 -16.06 -4.50 10.34
N GLY A 148 -14.86 -4.19 9.85
CA GLY A 148 -14.33 -4.77 8.61
C GLY A 148 -14.94 -4.24 7.32
N HIS A 149 -15.89 -3.30 7.39
CA HIS A 149 -16.51 -2.66 6.24
C HIS A 149 -15.94 -1.26 6.00
N PHE A 150 -15.72 -0.93 4.73
CA PHE A 150 -15.08 0.31 4.31
C PHE A 150 -15.73 0.89 3.06
N TYR A 151 -15.84 2.21 3.02
CA TYR A 151 -16.13 2.94 1.79
C TYR A 151 -14.82 3.30 1.09
N ARG A 152 -14.78 3.12 -0.23
CA ARG A 152 -13.72 3.69 -1.05
C ARG A 152 -13.87 5.22 -1.06
N THR A 153 -12.76 5.91 -0.82
CA THR A 153 -12.68 7.38 -0.81
C THR A 153 -11.54 7.93 -1.66
N GLY A 154 -10.85 7.06 -2.40
CA GLY A 154 -9.83 7.47 -3.35
C GLY A 154 -8.97 6.32 -3.84
N SER A 155 -7.89 6.68 -4.52
CA SER A 155 -6.87 5.74 -4.99
C SER A 155 -5.45 6.20 -4.67
N LEU A 156 -4.53 5.23 -4.65
CA LEU A 156 -3.10 5.44 -4.47
C LEU A 156 -2.35 4.94 -5.69
N GLN A 157 -1.36 5.71 -6.10
CA GLN A 157 -0.40 5.29 -7.12
C GLN A 157 0.99 5.27 -6.51
N LEU A 158 1.60 4.08 -6.52
CA LEU A 158 2.95 3.85 -6.02
C LEU A 158 3.89 3.82 -7.23
N LYS A 159 4.91 4.69 -7.25
CA LYS A 159 5.87 4.77 -8.36
C LYS A 159 7.30 4.71 -7.85
N ASN A 160 8.12 3.85 -8.46
CA ASN A 160 9.56 3.77 -8.21
C ASN A 160 9.93 3.62 -6.71
N LEU A 161 9.07 2.98 -5.92
CA LEU A 161 9.30 2.76 -4.49
C LEU A 161 10.57 1.94 -4.27
N GLY A 162 11.45 2.41 -3.40
CA GLY A 162 12.56 1.59 -2.92
C GLY A 162 12.10 0.61 -1.84
N LEU A 163 12.89 -0.43 -1.61
CA LEU A 163 12.60 -1.46 -0.59
C LEU A 163 12.35 -0.87 0.81
N LYS A 164 13.13 0.14 1.22
CA LYS A 164 12.93 0.86 2.50
C LYS A 164 11.52 1.46 2.59
N ALA A 165 11.08 2.19 1.56
CA ALA A 165 9.76 2.83 1.54
C ALA A 165 8.63 1.80 1.53
N LEU A 166 8.80 0.67 0.82
CA LEU A 166 7.86 -0.45 0.85
C LEU A 166 7.72 -1.05 2.24
N ARG A 167 8.84 -1.39 2.91
CA ARG A 167 8.84 -1.91 4.29
C ARG A 167 8.18 -0.93 5.27
N MET A 168 8.27 0.37 5.02
CA MET A 168 7.59 1.36 5.85
C MET A 168 6.08 1.39 5.64
N LEU A 169 5.62 1.21 4.40
CA LEU A 169 4.19 0.99 4.13
C LEU A 169 3.71 -0.30 4.78
N GLU A 170 4.53 -1.35 4.77
CA GLU A 170 4.21 -2.61 5.43
C GLU A 170 4.06 -2.47 6.94
N LYS A 171 5.00 -1.77 7.60
CA LYS A 171 4.90 -1.47 9.04
C LYS A 171 3.61 -0.74 9.42
N SER A 172 3.10 0.13 8.53
CA SER A 172 1.83 0.81 8.77
C SER A 172 0.63 -0.15 8.84
N TYR A 173 0.70 -1.31 8.18
CA TYR A 173 -0.29 -2.38 8.29
C TYR A 173 -0.31 -2.99 9.69
N PHE A 174 0.88 -3.33 10.22
CA PHE A 174 1.00 -3.99 11.52
C PHE A 174 0.74 -3.05 12.71
N SER A 175 0.95 -1.74 12.53
CA SER A 175 0.56 -0.74 13.54
C SER A 175 -0.96 -0.52 13.65
N GLY A 176 -1.73 -1.10 12.74
CA GLY A 176 -3.17 -0.94 12.59
C GLY A 176 -4.04 -1.70 13.59
N SER A 177 -3.49 -2.19 14.72
CA SER A 177 -4.29 -2.77 15.82
C SER A 177 -5.26 -1.72 16.35
N SER A 178 -6.47 -1.73 15.79
CA SER A 178 -7.52 -0.78 16.01
C SER A 178 -8.81 -1.59 15.98
N ALA A 179 -9.76 -1.27 16.86
CA ALA A 179 -11.05 -1.97 17.05
C ALA A 179 -11.90 -2.18 15.77
N ILE A 180 -11.43 -1.68 14.63
CA ILE A 180 -12.01 -1.67 13.30
C ILE A 180 -11.83 -3.02 12.58
N LEU A 181 -10.78 -3.78 12.89
CA LEU A 181 -10.45 -5.06 12.23
C LEU A 181 -10.34 -6.20 13.25
N ASP A 182 -10.68 -7.41 12.81
CA ASP A 182 -10.33 -8.63 13.54
C ASP A 182 -8.84 -8.94 13.39
N GLU A 183 -8.32 -9.83 14.24
CA GLU A 183 -6.95 -10.32 14.08
C GLU A 183 -6.74 -10.89 12.67
N PRO A 184 -5.62 -10.56 12.01
CA PRO A 184 -5.37 -11.05 10.66
C PRO A 184 -5.24 -12.57 10.68
N GLU A 185 -5.72 -13.22 9.62
CA GLU A 185 -5.37 -14.62 9.40
C GLU A 185 -3.87 -14.72 9.13
N SER A 186 -3.18 -15.58 9.87
CA SER A 186 -1.73 -15.77 9.75
C SER A 186 -1.32 -15.98 8.28
N GLY A 187 -0.43 -15.12 7.78
CA GLY A 187 0.08 -15.16 6.40
C GLY A 187 -0.87 -14.65 5.31
N LYS A 188 -2.11 -14.26 5.62
CA LYS A 188 -3.12 -13.86 4.62
C LYS A 188 -3.65 -12.43 4.79
N GLY A 189 -3.36 -11.75 5.89
CA GLY A 189 -3.85 -10.40 6.17
C GLY A 189 -5.32 -10.38 6.64
N HIS A 190 -6.02 -9.27 6.42
CA HIS A 190 -7.42 -9.10 6.84
C HIS A 190 -8.38 -9.32 5.68
N LYS A 191 -9.50 -10.00 5.96
CA LYS A 191 -10.66 -9.96 5.08
C LYS A 191 -11.46 -8.70 5.38
N ILE A 192 -11.66 -7.85 4.38
CA ILE A 192 -12.46 -6.64 4.47
C ILE A 192 -13.56 -6.63 3.42
N TRP A 193 -14.56 -5.80 3.63
CA TRP A 193 -15.65 -5.56 2.70
C TRP A 193 -15.58 -4.10 2.23
N LEU A 194 -15.56 -3.92 0.92
CA LEU A 194 -15.78 -2.62 0.29
C LEU A 194 -17.25 -2.46 0.00
N ASP A 195 -17.89 -1.46 0.60
CA ASP A 195 -19.29 -1.09 0.35
C ASP A 195 -19.43 0.01 -0.71
#